data_AF-E6PMH5-F1
#
_entry.id   AF-E6PMH5-F1
#
_cell.length_a   1.000
_cell.length_b   1.000
_cell.length_c   1.000
_cell.angle_alpha   90.00
_cell.angle_beta   90.00
_cell.angle_gamma   90.00
#
_symmetry.space_group_name_H-M   'P 1'
#
loop_
_entity.id
_entity.type
_entity.pdbx_description
1 polymer ?
#
loop_
_entity_poly.entity_id
_entity_poly.type
_entity_poly.pdbx_seq_one_letter_code
_entity_poly.pdbx_strand_id
1 'polypeptide(L)' 'MNMTRHVRALATLLALVALGACSQKPQTLTQTGASASEAPWMGGKPAFTESGWKVGDQASWQREIDRRAQAQNEYVRMR' A
#
# COMPACT_ATOMS: atom_id res chain seq x y z
N MET A 1 -27.78 -2.77 42.34
CA MET A 1 -27.00 -3.96 41.92
C MET A 1 -27.20 -4.37 40.45
N ASN A 2 -28.34 -4.09 39.81
CA ASN A 2 -28.54 -4.45 38.39
C ASN A 2 -27.79 -3.51 37.42
N MET A 3 -27.78 -2.20 37.67
CA MET A 3 -27.09 -1.21 36.84
C MET A 3 -25.60 -1.52 36.65
N THR A 4 -24.90 -1.90 37.72
CA THR A 4 -23.48 -2.27 37.68
C THR A 4 -23.20 -3.57 36.94
N ARG A 5 -24.15 -4.52 36.90
CA ARG A 5 -24.05 -5.72 36.05
C ARG A 5 -24.23 -5.36 34.57
N HIS A 6 -25.17 -4.48 34.24
CA HIS A 6 -25.41 -4.04 32.86
C HIS A 6 -24.25 -3.23 32.30
N VAL A 7 -23.67 -2.31 33.09
CA VAL A 7 -22.49 -1.53 32.69
C VAL A 7 -21.28 -2.44 32.42
N ARG A 8 -21.04 -3.43 33.30
CA ARG A 8 -19.96 -4.40 33.10
C ARG A 8 -20.17 -5.23 31.84
N ALA A 9 -21.38 -5.75 31.61
CA ALA A 9 -21.70 -6.54 30.43
C ALA A 9 -21.53 -5.75 29.12
N LEU A 10 -21.95 -4.48 29.12
CA LEU A 10 -21.80 -3.60 27.96
C LEU A 10 -20.33 -3.31 27.64
N ALA A 11 -19.50 -3.10 28.68
CA ALA A 11 -18.07 -2.86 28.52
C ALA A 11 -17.33 -4.08 27.94
N THR A 12 -17.65 -5.30 28.39
CA THR A 12 -17.05 -6.52 27.81
C THR A 12 -17.44 -6.72 26.36
N LEU A 13 -18.71 -6.44 26.01
CA LEU A 13 -19.18 -6.56 24.64
C LEU A 13 -18.46 -5.60 23.69
N LEU A 14 -18.28 -4.34 24.12
CA LEU A 14 -17.55 -3.32 23.36
C LEU A 14 -16.08 -3.67 23.17
N ALA A 15 -15.43 -4.21 24.21
CA ALA A 15 -14.04 -4.67 24.11
C ALA A 15 -13.88 -5.77 23.04
N LEU A 16 -14.78 -6.75 23.01
CA LEU A 16 -14.74 -7.83 22.01
C LEU A 16 -14.92 -7.32 20.57
N VAL A 17 -15.80 -6.33 20.36
CA VAL A 17 -16.00 -5.71 19.04
C VAL A 17 -14.76 -4.92 18.60
N ALA A 18 -14.11 -4.20 19.52
CA ALA A 18 -12.91 -3.42 19.23
C ALA A 18 -11.73 -4.31 18.78
N LEU A 19 -11.60 -5.52 19.32
CA LEU A 19 -10.56 -6.48 18.89
C LEU A 19 -10.77 -6.98 17.44
N GLY A 20 -12.01 -6.97 16.94
CA GLY A 20 -12.35 -7.40 15.57
C GLY A 20 -12.14 -6.32 14.50
N ALA A 21 -11.86 -5.07 14.89
CA ALA A 21 -11.80 -3.94 13.97
C ALA A 21 -10.61 -3.98 12.99
N CYS A 22 -9.59 -4.79 13.26
CA CYS A 22 -8.44 -4.98 12.36
C CYS A 22 -8.58 -6.21 11.44
N SER A 23 -9.73 -6.89 11.43
CA SER A 23 -9.94 -8.14 10.66
C SER A 23 -10.33 -7.89 9.20
N GLN A 24 -9.74 -6.89 8.55
CA GLN A 24 -9.95 -6.68 7.12
C GLN A 24 -9.42 -7.89 6.35
N LYS A 25 -10.22 -8.41 5.41
CA LYS A 25 -9.78 -9.50 4.53
C LYS A 25 -8.48 -9.07 3.83
N PRO A 26 -7.46 -9.94 3.73
CA PRO A 26 -6.24 -9.63 2.99
C PRO A 26 -6.58 -8.99 1.65
N GLN A 27 -6.02 -7.81 1.38
CA GLN A 27 -6.13 -7.14 0.08
C GLN A 27 -5.20 -7.85 -0.90
N THR A 28 -5.48 -9.12 -1.17
CA THR A 28 -4.77 -9.87 -2.21
C THR A 28 -5.35 -9.46 -3.55
N LEU A 29 -4.46 -9.24 -4.52
CA LEU A 29 -4.82 -9.00 -5.92
C LEU A 29 -5.31 -10.33 -6.55
N THR A 30 -6.36 -10.91 -5.98
CA THR A 30 -6.95 -12.21 -6.32
C THR A 30 -8.33 -12.06 -6.93
N GLN A 31 -8.67 -10.87 -7.49
CA GLN A 31 -9.81 -10.79 -8.40
C GLN A 31 -9.42 -11.51 -9.70
N THR A 32 -9.86 -12.75 -9.83
CA THR A 32 -10.00 -13.40 -11.14
C THR A 32 -10.81 -12.46 -12.04
N GLY A 33 -10.17 -11.93 -13.09
CA GLY A 33 -10.78 -10.96 -14.02
C GLY A 33 -10.25 -9.53 -13.93
N ALA A 34 -9.32 -9.22 -13.03
CA ALA A 34 -8.57 -7.97 -13.13
C ALA A 34 -7.78 -7.96 -14.45
N SER A 35 -7.98 -6.92 -15.27
CA SER A 35 -7.22 -6.80 -16.53
C SER A 35 -5.74 -6.76 -16.21
N ALA A 36 -4.92 -7.39 -17.06
CA ALA A 36 -3.48 -7.23 -17.00
C ALA A 36 -3.19 -5.72 -16.95
N SER A 37 -2.50 -5.28 -15.91
CA SER A 37 -2.11 -3.89 -15.81
C SER A 37 -1.22 -3.56 -17.00
N GLU A 38 -1.45 -2.40 -17.61
CA GLU A 38 -0.55 -1.86 -18.61
C GLU A 38 0.88 -1.79 -18.03
N ALA A 39 1.88 -2.03 -18.88
CA ALA A 39 3.25 -2.03 -18.45
C ALA A 39 3.62 -0.67 -17.81
N PRO A 40 4.42 -0.63 -16.72
CA PRO A 40 4.68 0.59 -15.98
C PRO A 40 5.27 1.75 -16.80
N TRP A 41 6.06 1.45 -17.82
CA TRP A 41 6.66 2.45 -18.71
C TRP A 41 5.68 3.04 -19.74
N MET A 42 4.48 2.48 -19.86
CA MET A 42 3.42 2.97 -20.75
C MET A 42 2.53 4.02 -20.07
N GLY A 43 2.49 4.06 -18.74
CA GLY A 43 1.68 5.01 -17.99
C GLY A 43 2.47 6.23 -17.55
N GLY A 44 2.16 7.41 -18.09
CA GLY A 44 2.76 8.66 -17.63
C GLY A 44 2.01 9.90 -18.13
N LYS A 45 1.84 10.90 -17.26
CA LYS A 45 1.40 12.23 -17.67
C LYS A 45 2.63 13.15 -17.68
N PRO A 46 2.85 13.95 -18.72
CA PRO A 46 4.04 14.82 -18.81
C PRO A 46 4.30 15.68 -17.57
N ALA A 47 3.25 16.11 -16.87
CA ALA A 47 3.36 16.90 -15.64
C ALA A 47 3.95 16.15 -14.43
N PHE A 48 3.96 14.82 -14.44
CA PHE A 48 4.41 13.96 -13.34
C PHE A 48 5.52 12.98 -13.76
N THR A 49 6.02 13.12 -14.99
CA THR A 49 7.12 12.33 -15.53
C THR A 49 8.44 13.03 -15.25
N GLU A 50 9.47 12.27 -14.89
CA GLU A 50 10.83 12.79 -14.76
C GLU A 50 11.41 13.07 -16.16
N SER A 51 12.18 14.15 -16.30
CA SER A 51 12.73 14.66 -17.57
C SER A 51 13.55 13.66 -18.38
N GLY A 52 14.23 12.72 -17.73
CA GLY A 52 15.09 11.67 -18.26
C GLY A 52 14.36 10.44 -18.76
N TRP A 53 13.04 10.34 -18.56
CA TRP A 53 12.19 9.25 -19.07
C TRP A 53 11.08 9.77 -19.99
N LYS A 54 10.72 8.96 -21.00
CA LYS A 54 9.61 9.22 -21.93
C LYS A 54 8.63 8.05 -21.95
N VAL A 55 7.33 8.36 -22.02
CA VAL A 55 6.27 7.34 -22.12
C VAL A 55 6.56 6.38 -23.28
N GLY A 56 6.50 5.08 -23.01
CA GLY A 56 6.82 4.00 -23.95
C GLY A 56 8.28 3.55 -23.96
N ASP A 57 9.21 4.33 -23.41
CA ASP A 57 10.62 3.95 -23.32
C ASP A 57 10.92 3.22 -22.00
N GLN A 58 10.90 1.89 -22.06
CA GLN A 58 11.22 1.02 -20.93
C GLN A 58 12.65 1.23 -20.40
N ALA A 59 13.62 1.50 -21.28
CA ALA A 59 15.02 1.59 -20.88
C ALA A 59 15.27 2.87 -20.07
N SER A 60 14.71 4.01 -20.49
CA SER A 60 14.79 5.23 -19.68
C SER A 60 13.96 5.14 -18.40
N TRP A 61 12.80 4.48 -18.43
CA TRP A 61 12.00 4.22 -17.24
C TRP A 61 12.82 3.44 -16.19
N GLN A 62 13.45 2.33 -16.61
CA GLN A 62 14.22 1.48 -15.70
C GLN A 62 15.39 2.25 -15.06
N ARG A 63 16.11 3.07 -15.84
CA ARG A 63 17.21 3.90 -15.31
C ARG A 63 16.74 4.86 -14.22
N GLU A 64 15.59 5.49 -14.39
CA GLU A 64 15.03 6.40 -13.38
C GLU A 64 14.58 5.65 -12.11
N ILE A 65 13.99 4.46 -12.26
CA ILE A 65 13.64 3.60 -11.13
C ILE A 65 14.89 3.15 -10.36
N ASP A 66 15.91 2.67 -11.06
CA ASP A 66 17.17 2.21 -10.46
C ASP A 66 17.88 3.36 -9.71
N ARG A 67 17.91 4.55 -10.33
CA ARG A 67 18.45 5.77 -9.71
C ARG A 67 17.72 6.10 -8.41
N ARG A 68 16.39 6.07 -8.40
CA ARG A 68 15.59 6.35 -7.20
C ARG A 68 15.84 5.32 -6.10
N ALA A 69 15.93 4.04 -6.45
CA ALA A 69 16.15 2.96 -5.50
C ALA A 69 17.46 3.12 -4.71
N GLN A 70 18.51 3.70 -5.31
CA GLN A 70 19.77 3.96 -4.60
C GLN A 70 19.61 4.88 -3.38
N ALA A 71 18.67 5.82 -3.42
CA ALA A 71 18.44 6.80 -2.36
C ALA A 71 17.34 6.39 -1.37
N GLN A 72 16.81 5.18 -1.48
CA GLN A 72 15.70 4.67 -0.64
C GLN A 72 16.09 3.42 0.17
N ASN A 73 17.34 2.97 0.06
CA ASN A 73 17.83 1.87 0.88
C ASN A 73 18.27 2.38 2.25
N GLU A 74 17.53 2.04 3.30
CA GLU A 74 17.93 2.27 4.71
C GLU A 74 19.23 1.52 5.09
N TYR A 75 19.67 0.58 4.23
CA TYR A 75 20.87 -0.23 4.38
C TYR A 75 22.12 0.33 3.68
N VAL A 76 22.12 1.59 3.20
CA VAL A 76 23.39 2.21 2.80
C VAL A 76 24.26 2.23 4.05
N ARG A 77 25.25 1.33 4.10
CA ARG A 77 26.13 1.20 5.26
C ARG A 77 26.79 2.56 5.51
N MET A 78 26.31 3.29 6.51
CA MET A 78 27.01 4.43 7.09
C MET A 78 28.34 3.85 7.62
N ARG A 79 29.43 4.08 6.90
CA ARG A 79 30.78 3.78 7.35
C ARG A 79 31.38 5.03 7.98
#